data_AF-A0A8K0Y393-F1
#
_entry.id   AF-A0A8K0Y393-F1
#
_cell.length_a   1.000
_cell.length_b   1.000
_cell.length_c   1.000
_cell.angle_alpha   90.00
_cell.angle_beta   90.00
_cell.angle_gamma   90.00
#
_symmetry.space_group_name_H-M   'P 1'
#
loop_
_entity.id
_entity.type
_entity.pdbx_description
1 polymer ?
#
loop_
_entity_poly.entity_id
_entity_poly.type
_entity_poly.pdbx_seq_one_letter_code
_entity_poly.pdbx_strand_id
1 'polypeptide(L)'
;MARYIQLESLKTTFRTNRITLRLPNRLVDELRKEADEKDLTLNSFIAKILIKHESFDKRFEMIPTILTSHVLFSAIIETMNESSMREVSKIAPRMAKKLAALGGWDYDVDNIVENYFSAVGKYCGWYQFQV
;
A
#
# COMPACT_ATOMS: atom_id res chain seq x y z
N MET A 1 -44.43 1.50 18.64
CA MET A 1 -44.21 0.49 17.57
C MET A 1 -42.80 0.69 17.03
N ALA A 2 -41.85 -0.15 17.45
CA ALA A 2 -40.48 -0.12 16.96
C ALA A 2 -40.40 -0.80 15.59
N ARG A 3 -39.97 -0.07 14.56
CA ARG A 3 -39.60 -0.65 13.26
C ARG A 3 -38.24 -1.31 13.43
N TYR A 4 -38.22 -2.63 13.40
CA TYR A 4 -37.01 -3.41 13.16
C TYR A 4 -36.50 -3.05 11.76
N ILE A 5 -35.35 -2.39 11.68
CA ILE A 5 -34.58 -2.31 10.44
C ILE A 5 -34.02 -3.71 10.25
N GLN A 6 -34.59 -4.46 9.30
CA GLN A 6 -33.96 -5.68 8.79
C GLN A 6 -32.61 -5.27 8.22
N LEU A 7 -31.53 -5.60 8.93
CA LEU A 7 -30.20 -5.71 8.36
C LEU A 7 -30.28 -6.83 7.33
N GLU A 8 -30.70 -6.49 6.11
CA GLU A 8 -30.44 -7.33 4.94
C GLU A 8 -28.94 -7.59 4.94
N SER A 9 -28.58 -8.84 5.21
CA SER A 9 -27.21 -9.31 5.04
C SER A 9 -26.82 -9.02 3.59
N LEU A 10 -26.03 -7.97 3.37
CA LEU A 10 -25.31 -7.76 2.12
C LEU A 10 -24.37 -8.95 1.96
N LYS A 11 -24.88 -10.06 1.43
CA LYS A 11 -24.09 -11.15 0.86
C LYS A 11 -23.49 -10.60 -0.42
N THR A 12 -22.49 -9.73 -0.29
CA THR A 12 -21.55 -9.42 -1.36
C THR A 12 -20.89 -10.74 -1.76
N THR A 13 -21.46 -11.38 -2.76
CA THR A 13 -20.94 -12.61 -3.33
C THR A 13 -19.71 -12.20 -4.12
N PHE A 14 -18.55 -12.16 -3.46
CA PHE A 14 -17.28 -11.89 -4.13
C PHE A 14 -17.05 -12.97 -5.18
N ARG A 15 -17.09 -12.59 -6.46
CA ARG A 15 -16.78 -13.51 -7.56
C ARG A 15 -15.29 -13.83 -7.49
N THR A 16 -14.96 -15.07 -7.16
CA THR A 16 -13.58 -15.56 -7.16
C THR A 16 -13.33 -16.44 -8.38
N ASN A 17 -12.13 -16.35 -8.95
CA ASN A 17 -11.67 -17.24 -10.02
C ASN A 17 -10.54 -18.12 -9.48
N ARG A 18 -10.53 -19.40 -9.86
CA ARG A 18 -9.45 -20.32 -9.51
C ARG A 18 -8.31 -20.20 -10.51
N ILE A 19 -7.10 -19.95 -10.00
CA ILE A 19 -5.86 -19.93 -10.76
C ILE A 19 -5.00 -21.13 -10.32
N THR A 20 -4.33 -21.80 -11.24
CA THR A 20 -3.39 -22.90 -10.95
C THR A 20 -2.10 -22.64 -11.71
N LEU A 21 -0.96 -22.69 -11.01
CA LEU A 21 0.36 -22.33 -11.54
C LEU A 21 1.37 -23.41 -11.16
N ARG A 22 2.40 -23.59 -12.00
CA ARG A 22 3.58 -24.39 -11.68
C ARG A 22 4.72 -23.43 -11.39
N LEU A 23 5.35 -23.58 -10.22
CA LEU A 23 6.46 -22.74 -9.78
C LEU A 23 7.74 -23.57 -9.64
N PRO A 24 8.93 -22.99 -9.82
CA PRO A 24 10.19 -23.67 -9.53
C PRO A 24 10.24 -24.17 -8.08
N ASN A 25 10.73 -25.39 -7.85
CA ASN A 25 10.77 -26.00 -6.52
C ASN A 25 11.43 -25.09 -5.48
N ARG A 26 12.59 -24.50 -5.81
CA ARG A 26 13.29 -23.56 -4.93
C ARG A 26 12.42 -22.40 -4.48
N LEU A 27 11.60 -21.83 -5.37
CA LEU A 27 10.71 -20.73 -5.01
C LEU A 27 9.58 -21.21 -4.10
N VAL A 28 9.03 -22.40 -4.36
CA VAL A 28 7.98 -22.99 -3.51
C VAL A 28 8.49 -23.24 -2.09
N ASP A 29 9.72 -23.73 -1.96
CA ASP A 29 10.32 -24.05 -0.67
C ASP A 29 10.54 -22.79 0.18
N GLU A 30 11.09 -21.72 -0.41
CA GLU A 30 11.26 -20.43 0.28
C GLU A 30 9.91 -19.80 0.67
N LEU A 31 8.95 -19.77 -0.25
CA LEU A 31 7.61 -19.23 0.02
C LEU A 31 6.88 -20.02 1.11
N ARG A 32 7.10 -21.34 1.19
CA ARG A 32 6.52 -22.18 2.24
C ARG A 32 7.12 -21.86 3.59
N LYS A 33 8.45 -21.73 3.67
CA LYS A 33 9.13 -21.34 4.91
C LYS A 33 8.63 -19.99 5.44
N GLU A 34 8.54 -18.99 4.58
CA GLU A 34 8.02 -17.66 4.97
C GLU A 34 6.53 -17.69 5.37
N ALA A 35 5.73 -18.56 4.74
CA ALA A 35 4.33 -18.74 5.10
C ALA A 35 4.19 -19.37 6.49
N ASP A 36 5.00 -20.39 6.79
CA ASP A 36 5.06 -21.06 8.08
C ASP A 36 5.50 -20.08 9.20
N GLU A 37 6.50 -19.24 8.94
CA GLU A 37 6.96 -18.18 9.88
C GLU A 37 5.86 -17.14 10.20
N LYS A 38 4.83 -17.03 9.36
CA LYS A 38 3.73 -16.06 9.50
C LYS A 38 2.39 -16.71 9.87
N ASP A 39 2.38 -18.01 10.19
CA ASP A 39 1.17 -18.79 10.47
C ASP A 39 0.13 -18.73 9.33
N LEU A 40 0.58 -18.76 8.08
CA LEU A 40 -0.27 -18.71 6.89
C LEU A 40 -0.12 -19.97 6.03
N THR A 41 -1.21 -20.37 5.36
CA THR A 41 -1.07 -21.37 4.29
C THR A 41 -0.30 -20.79 3.10
N LEU A 42 0.43 -21.64 2.36
CA LEU A 42 1.16 -21.22 1.17
C LEU A 42 0.25 -20.46 0.16
N ASN A 43 -0.98 -20.95 -0.06
CA ASN A 43 -1.92 -20.30 -0.97
C ASN A 43 -2.37 -18.93 -0.45
N SER A 44 -2.67 -18.81 0.84
CA SER A 44 -3.00 -17.53 1.46
C SER A 44 -1.84 -16.54 1.40
N PHE A 45 -0.61 -17.03 1.57
CA PHE A 45 0.59 -16.21 1.48
C PHE A 45 0.85 -15.71 0.05
N ILE A 46 0.75 -16.59 -0.95
CA ILE A 46 0.85 -16.21 -2.37
C ILE A 46 -0.24 -15.19 -2.73
N ALA A 47 -1.49 -15.42 -2.30
CA ALA A 47 -2.57 -14.46 -2.53
C ALA A 47 -2.25 -13.09 -1.90
N LYS A 48 -1.70 -13.07 -0.69
CA LYS A 48 -1.27 -11.83 -0.01
C LYS A 48 -0.18 -11.09 -0.78
N ILE A 49 0.80 -11.80 -1.34
CA ILE A 49 1.84 -11.22 -2.20
C ILE A 49 1.21 -10.60 -3.46
N LEU A 50 0.32 -11.32 -4.14
CA LEU A 50 -0.35 -10.82 -5.35
C LEU A 50 -1.21 -9.59 -5.06
N ILE A 51 -1.95 -9.60 -3.95
CA ILE A 51 -2.74 -8.44 -3.49
C ILE A 51 -1.81 -7.27 -3.18
N LYS A 52 -0.70 -7.48 -2.46
CA LYS A 52 0.29 -6.43 -2.17
C LYS A 52 0.88 -5.85 -3.45
N HIS A 53 1.19 -6.69 -4.42
CA HIS A 53 1.74 -6.24 -5.68
C HIS A 53 0.76 -5.35 -6.46
N GLU A 54 -0.49 -5.78 -6.60
CA GLU A 54 -1.53 -5.01 -7.30
C GLU A 54 -1.82 -3.69 -6.58
N SER A 55 -2.01 -3.75 -5.27
CA SER A 55 -2.46 -2.59 -4.48
C SER A 55 -1.36 -1.57 -4.20
N PHE A 56 -0.09 -1.99 -4.17
CA PHE A 56 1.03 -1.14 -3.74
C PHE A 56 2.27 -1.23 -4.62
N ASP A 57 2.90 -2.41 -4.73
CA ASP A 57 4.26 -2.50 -5.32
C ASP A 57 4.28 -1.97 -6.76
N LYS A 58 3.26 -2.30 -7.56
CA LYS A 58 3.11 -1.79 -8.93
C LYS A 58 3.08 -0.25 -8.99
N ARG A 59 2.43 0.42 -8.04
CA ARG A 59 2.36 1.90 -8.00
C ARG A 59 3.70 2.49 -7.57
N PHE A 60 4.37 1.83 -6.62
CA PHE A 60 5.65 2.27 -6.08
C PHE A 60 6.79 2.11 -7.09
N GLU A 61 6.80 1.04 -7.88
CA GLU A 61 7.74 0.81 -8.98
C GLU A 61 7.74 1.91 -10.04
N MET A 62 6.62 2.65 -10.20
CA MET A 62 6.52 3.78 -11.13
C MET A 62 7.25 5.04 -10.62
N ILE A 63 7.66 5.06 -9.35
CA ILE A 63 8.37 6.17 -8.73
C ILE A 63 9.80 5.71 -8.44
N PRO A 64 10.83 6.44 -8.90
CA PRO A 64 12.20 6.13 -8.50
C PRO A 64 12.37 6.48 -7.01
N THR A 65 12.19 5.48 -6.15
CA THR A 65 12.30 5.61 -4.70
C THR A 65 13.55 4.94 -4.16
N ILE A 66 14.12 5.52 -3.11
CA ILE A 66 15.20 4.90 -2.34
C ILE A 66 14.59 4.34 -1.05
N LEU A 67 14.79 3.04 -0.81
CA LEU A 67 14.48 2.43 0.47
C LEU A 67 15.50 2.90 1.51
N THR A 68 15.02 3.49 2.60
CA THR A 68 15.86 3.95 3.72
C THR A 68 15.38 3.34 5.03
N SER A 69 16.29 3.07 5.96
CA SER A 69 15.91 2.68 7.32
C SER A 69 15.27 3.86 8.05
N HIS A 70 14.37 3.57 8.98
CA HIS A 70 13.73 4.59 9.81
C HIS A 70 14.78 5.44 10.56
N VAL A 71 15.79 4.78 11.15
CA VAL A 71 16.86 5.45 11.90
C VAL A 71 17.61 6.47 11.03
N LEU A 72 17.96 6.08 9.80
CA LEU A 72 18.65 6.97 8.87
C LEU A 72 17.75 8.14 8.45
N PHE A 73 16.48 7.86 8.15
CA PHE A 73 15.52 8.90 7.79
C PHE A 73 15.34 9.92 8.91
N SER A 74 15.14 9.46 10.15
CA SER A 74 15.04 10.33 11.33
C SER A 74 16.28 11.21 11.50
N ALA A 75 17.48 10.64 11.41
CA ALA A 75 18.72 11.41 11.53
C ALA A 75 18.87 12.48 10.44
N ILE A 76 18.43 12.19 9.20
CA ILE A 76 18.41 13.18 8.13
C ILE A 76 17.45 14.33 8.50
N ILE A 77 16.23 14.02 8.90
CA ILE A 77 15.22 15.04 9.24
C ILE A 77 15.66 15.89 10.44
N GLU A 78 16.21 15.25 11.48
CA GLU A 78 16.67 15.94 12.71
C GLU A 78 17.85 16.89 12.46
N THR A 79 18.67 16.62 11.44
CA THR A 79 19.80 17.48 11.07
C THR A 79 19.43 18.57 10.07
N MET A 80 18.21 18.54 9.50
CA MET A 80 17.75 19.57 8.58
C MET A 80 17.31 20.83 9.33
N ASN A 81 17.86 21.98 8.89
CA ASN A 81 17.36 23.27 9.34
C ASN A 81 16.03 23.64 8.65
N GLU A 82 15.31 24.62 9.20
CA GLU A 82 13.99 25.04 8.73
C GLU A 82 14.01 25.54 7.28
N SER A 83 15.10 26.18 6.84
CA SER A 83 15.30 26.62 5.46
C SER A 83 15.34 25.43 4.50
N SER A 84 16.14 24.42 4.80
CA SER A 84 16.25 23.20 3.99
C SER A 84 14.92 22.44 3.95
N MET A 85 14.20 22.37 5.07
CA MET A 85 12.86 21.78 5.09
C MET A 85 11.87 22.51 4.18
N ARG A 86 11.90 23.85 4.17
CA ARG A 86 11.07 24.67 3.27
C ARG A 86 11.41 24.47 1.79
N GLU A 87 12.67 24.26 1.43
CA GLU A 87 13.02 23.97 0.04
C GLU A 87 12.59 22.56 -0.38
N VAL A 88 12.75 21.58 0.49
CA VAL A 88 12.30 20.20 0.22
C VAL A 88 10.77 20.13 0.09
N SER A 89 10.02 20.87 0.90
CA SER A 89 8.55 20.85 0.84
C SER A 89 7.99 21.36 -0.50
N LYS A 90 8.71 22.22 -1.22
CA LYS A 90 8.33 22.67 -2.58
C LYS A 90 8.39 21.55 -3.61
N ILE A 91 9.09 20.45 -3.33
CA ILE A 91 9.20 19.29 -4.21
C ILE A 91 7.98 18.38 -4.07
N ALA A 92 7.37 18.31 -2.88
CA ALA A 92 6.26 17.41 -2.58
C ALA A 92 5.05 17.56 -3.53
N PRO A 93 4.59 18.79 -3.89
CA PRO A 93 3.52 18.95 -4.87
C PRO A 93 3.87 18.42 -6.26
N ARG A 94 5.15 18.55 -6.70
CA ARG A 94 5.61 18.02 -7.98
C ARG A 94 5.58 16.49 -7.99
N MET A 95 5.95 15.87 -6.87
CA MET A 95 5.87 14.41 -6.71
C MET A 95 4.41 13.93 -6.75
N ALA A 96 3.52 14.58 -5.99
CA ALA A 96 2.10 14.24 -5.97
C ALA A 96 1.44 14.40 -7.36
N LYS A 97 1.79 15.45 -8.11
CA LYS A 97 1.31 15.65 -9.48
C LYS A 97 1.83 14.59 -10.46
N LYS A 98 3.09 14.18 -10.33
CA LYS A 98 3.66 13.09 -11.15
C LYS A 98 2.94 11.77 -10.85
N LEU A 99 2.64 11.51 -9.58
CA LEU A 99 1.86 10.36 -9.14
C LEU A 99 0.44 10.35 -9.70
N ALA A 100 -0.23 11.49 -9.70
CA ALA A 100 -1.54 11.67 -10.31
C ALA A 100 -1.53 11.27 -11.79
N ALA A 101 -0.57 11.82 -12.53
CA ALA A 101 -0.41 11.53 -13.96
C ALA A 101 -0.09 10.04 -14.23
N LEU A 102 0.76 9.41 -13.41
CA LEU A 102 1.10 7.99 -13.54
C LEU A 102 -0.07 7.07 -13.16
N GLY A 103 -0.86 7.47 -12.15
CA GLY A 103 -2.03 6.73 -11.68
C GLY A 103 -3.30 6.94 -12.52
N GLY A 104 -3.29 7.89 -13.45
CA GLY A 104 -4.43 8.19 -14.31
C GLY A 104 -5.60 8.85 -13.58
N TRP A 105 -5.33 9.62 -12.53
CA TRP A 105 -6.32 10.34 -11.74
C TRP A 105 -6.01 11.83 -11.67
N ASP A 106 -7.02 12.66 -11.41
CA ASP A 106 -6.91 14.12 -11.45
C ASP A 106 -6.14 14.66 -10.24
N TYR A 107 -5.29 15.67 -10.47
CA TYR A 107 -4.53 16.30 -9.39
C TYR A 107 -5.41 17.28 -8.59
N ASP A 108 -6.17 16.72 -7.66
CA ASP A 108 -6.94 17.44 -6.64
C ASP A 108 -6.73 16.85 -5.24
N VAL A 109 -7.24 17.55 -4.23
CA VAL A 109 -7.00 17.20 -2.83
C VAL A 109 -7.59 15.84 -2.47
N ASP A 110 -8.80 15.53 -2.95
CA ASP A 110 -9.51 14.30 -2.62
C ASP A 110 -8.77 13.09 -3.19
N ASN A 111 -8.37 13.19 -4.47
CA ASN A 111 -7.61 12.16 -5.14
C ASN A 111 -6.21 11.96 -4.53
N ILE A 112 -5.53 13.02 -4.05
CA ILE A 112 -4.25 12.88 -3.35
C ILE A 112 -4.44 12.16 -2.00
N VAL A 113 -5.50 12.48 -1.26
CA VAL A 113 -5.80 11.82 0.02
C VAL A 113 -6.10 10.35 -0.20
N GLU A 114 -6.95 10.02 -1.18
CA GLU A 114 -7.37 8.65 -1.45
C GLU A 114 -6.24 7.81 -2.08
N ASN A 115 -5.62 8.30 -3.15
CA ASN A 115 -4.71 7.49 -3.95
C ASN A 115 -3.25 7.53 -3.49
N TYR A 116 -2.84 8.58 -2.77
CA TYR A 116 -1.47 8.71 -2.27
C TYR A 116 -1.39 8.52 -0.76
N PHE A 117 -2.03 9.38 0.05
CA PHE A 117 -1.88 9.30 1.50
C PHE A 117 -2.52 8.05 2.10
N SER A 118 -3.69 7.62 1.64
CA SER A 118 -4.32 6.40 2.15
C SER A 118 -3.58 5.14 1.69
N ALA A 119 -3.04 5.15 0.47
CA ALA A 119 -2.22 4.05 -0.03
C ALA A 119 -0.91 3.94 0.77
N VAL A 120 -0.14 5.02 0.88
CA VAL A 120 1.16 5.05 1.57
C VAL A 120 0.97 4.90 3.09
N GLY A 121 -0.06 5.52 3.66
CA GLY A 121 -0.37 5.50 5.10
C GLY A 121 -0.61 4.10 5.66
N LYS A 122 -1.28 3.22 4.89
CA LYS A 122 -1.48 1.80 5.24
C LYS A 122 -0.18 1.03 5.42
N TYR A 123 0.90 1.42 4.75
CA TYR A 123 2.18 0.71 4.76
C TYR A 123 3.28 1.41 5.56
N CYS A 124 3.19 2.73 5.74
CA CYS A 124 4.12 3.50 6.56
C CYS A 124 3.74 3.54 8.05
N GLY A 125 2.53 3.07 8.42
CA GLY A 125 2.04 3.11 9.80
C GLY A 125 1.72 4.52 10.30
N TRP A 126 1.76 5.53 9.42
CA TRP A 126 1.56 6.95 9.75
C TRP A 126 0.09 7.37 9.76
N TYR A 127 -0.82 6.56 9.22
CA TYR A 127 -2.24 6.90 9.10
C TYR A 127 -3.12 5.66 9.38
N GLN A 128 -3.78 5.66 10.53
CA GLN A 128 -4.97 4.83 10.76
C GLN A 128 -6.18 5.74 10.54
N PHE A 129 -6.94 5.53 9.47
CA PHE A 129 -8.29 6.10 9.40
C PHE A 129 -9.15 5.35 10.42
N GLN A 130 -9.59 6.07 11.46
CA GLN A 130 -10.69 5.57 12.29
C GLN A 130 -11.92 5.48 11.39
N VAL A 131 -12.49 4.27 11.31
CA VAL A 131 -13.79 3.98 10.68
C VAL A 131 -14.88 4.28 11.69
#